data_AF-A0A423KPI4-F1
#
_entry.id   AF-A0A423KPI4-F1
#
_cell.length_a   1.000
_cell.length_b   1.000
_cell.length_c   1.000
_cell.angle_alpha   90.00
_cell.angle_beta   90.00
_cell.angle_gamma   90.00
#
_symmetry.space_group_name_H-M   'P 1'
#
loop_
_entity.id
_entity.type
_entity.pdbx_description
1 polymer ?
#
loop_
_entity_poly.entity_id
_entity_poly.type
_entity_poly.pdbx_seq_one_letter_code
_entity_poly.pdbx_strand_id
1 'polypeptide(L)'
;MRYLKVIAQDRGGRGEADTLRYLFYEDDRLLHEAMAADLRQLKVFGKTYLKCAWFNAGQGEERHLRIFSLNPSADGTPESVRLHFHEGEVIAYKAAAHDLDNDGGLEVILSSDVDNDGRSNRTDRSRVTALVKQFLKVDW
;
A
#
# COMPACT_ATOMS: atom_id res chain seq x y z
N MET A 1 14.66 -7.22 -0.92
CA MET A 1 13.80 -6.02 -0.79
C MET A 1 12.59 -6.38 0.06
N ARG A 2 12.33 -5.66 1.15
CA ARG A 2 11.14 -5.91 1.99
C ARG A 2 9.94 -5.14 1.48
N TYR A 3 8.76 -5.76 1.48
CA TYR A 3 7.53 -5.08 1.12
C TYR A 3 6.32 -5.68 1.84
N LEU A 4 5.32 -4.83 2.07
CA LEU A 4 4.01 -5.23 2.54
C LEU A 4 3.11 -5.48 1.33
N LYS A 5 2.60 -6.72 1.18
CA LYS A 5 1.53 -7.07 0.24
C LYS A 5 0.18 -6.95 0.93
N VAL A 6 -0.75 -6.21 0.33
CA VAL A 6 -2.08 -5.94 0.86
C VAL A 6 -3.11 -6.47 -0.11
N ILE A 7 -4.01 -7.32 0.37
CA ILE A 7 -5.05 -7.95 -0.44
C ILE A 7 -6.41 -7.64 0.18
N ALA A 8 -7.30 -7.03 -0.60
CA ALA A 8 -8.69 -6.84 -0.24
C ALA A 8 -9.58 -7.85 -0.98
N GLN A 9 -10.55 -8.42 -0.28
CA GLN A 9 -11.40 -9.50 -0.75
C GLN A 9 -12.86 -9.23 -0.38
N ASP A 10 -13.76 -9.34 -1.35
CA ASP A 10 -15.21 -9.37 -1.15
C ASP A 10 -15.65 -10.84 -1.07
N ARG A 11 -15.47 -11.45 0.10
CA ARG A 11 -15.80 -12.87 0.29
C ARG A 11 -17.30 -13.09 0.36
N GLY A 12 -18.04 -12.10 0.84
CA GLY A 12 -19.49 -12.12 0.95
C GLY A 12 -20.23 -11.86 -0.36
N GLY A 13 -19.55 -11.40 -1.41
CA GLY A 13 -20.15 -11.08 -2.71
C GLY A 13 -21.09 -9.86 -2.68
N ARG A 14 -20.82 -8.89 -1.79
CA ARG A 14 -21.68 -7.70 -1.61
C ARG A 14 -21.28 -6.52 -2.49
N GLY A 15 -20.25 -6.68 -3.32
CA GLY A 15 -19.67 -5.61 -4.12
C GLY A 15 -18.72 -4.69 -3.34
N GLU A 16 -18.36 -5.08 -2.11
CA GLU A 16 -17.42 -4.36 -1.26
C GLU A 16 -16.48 -5.34 -0.55
N ALA A 17 -15.21 -4.97 -0.41
CA ALA A 17 -14.28 -5.81 0.31
C ALA A 17 -14.62 -5.89 1.81
N ASP A 18 -14.77 -7.11 2.31
CA ASP A 18 -15.07 -7.41 3.72
C ASP A 18 -13.88 -8.03 4.46
N THR A 19 -12.82 -8.37 3.74
CA THR A 19 -11.63 -8.99 4.29
C THR A 19 -10.38 -8.28 3.78
N LEU A 20 -9.44 -7.99 4.68
CA LEU A 20 -8.10 -7.49 4.38
C LEU A 20 -7.05 -8.48 4.88
N ARG A 21 -6.09 -8.80 4.02
CA ARG A 21 -4.91 -9.58 4.36
C ARG A 21 -3.66 -8.73 4.14
N TYR A 22 -2.70 -8.91 5.02
CA TYR A 22 -1.45 -8.18 5.04
C TYR A 22 -0.33 -9.21 5.17
N LEU A 23 0.56 -9.23 4.19
CA LEU A 23 1.60 -10.23 4.07
C LEU A 23 2.95 -9.53 3.98
N PHE A 24 3.83 -9.86 4.90
CA PHE A 24 5.16 -9.27 5.02
C PHE A 24 6.16 -10.12 4.25
N TYR A 25 6.77 -9.55 3.22
CA TYR A 25 7.71 -10.25 2.34
C TYR A 25 9.13 -9.69 2.44
N GLU A 26 10.10 -10.56 2.20
CA GLU A 26 11.48 -10.21 1.87
C GLU A 26 11.83 -10.89 0.55
N ASP A 27 12.00 -10.09 -0.49
CA ASP A 27 12.01 -10.54 -1.87
C ASP A 27 10.76 -11.39 -2.14
N ASP A 28 10.88 -12.57 -2.73
CA ASP A 28 9.71 -13.42 -2.98
C ASP A 28 9.36 -14.34 -1.80
N ARG A 29 10.06 -14.22 -0.67
CA ARG A 29 9.82 -15.04 0.53
C ARG A 29 8.81 -14.36 1.45
N LEU A 30 7.70 -15.03 1.72
CA LEU A 30 6.78 -14.65 2.79
C LEU A 30 7.48 -14.82 4.14
N LEU A 31 7.60 -13.75 4.91
CA LEU A 31 8.09 -13.81 6.29
C LEU A 31 6.97 -14.22 7.23
N HIS A 32 5.84 -13.51 7.19
CA HIS A 32 4.64 -13.83 7.96
C HIS A 32 3.41 -13.08 7.43
N GLU A 33 2.23 -13.60 7.77
CA GLU A 33 0.97 -12.86 7.65
C GLU A 33 0.73 -12.05 8.93
N ALA A 34 0.13 -10.87 8.79
CA ALA A 34 -0.13 -9.96 9.91
C ALA A 34 -0.87 -10.65 11.06
N MET A 35 -0.30 -10.50 12.25
CA MET A 35 -0.88 -10.93 13.51
C MET A 35 -1.72 -9.82 14.12
N ALA A 36 -2.38 -10.11 15.25
CA ALA A 36 -3.26 -9.16 15.93
C ALA A 36 -2.58 -7.82 16.28
N ALA A 37 -1.27 -7.80 16.54
CA ALA A 37 -0.53 -6.56 16.79
C ALA A 37 -0.41 -5.70 15.52
N ASP A 38 0.00 -6.30 14.41
CA ASP A 38 0.12 -5.63 13.11
C ASP A 38 -1.23 -5.10 12.65
N LEU A 39 -2.30 -5.89 12.80
CA LEU A 39 -3.66 -5.48 12.44
C LEU A 39 -4.14 -4.25 13.21
N ARG A 40 -3.68 -4.06 14.46
CA ARG A 40 -3.99 -2.83 15.22
C ARG A 40 -3.28 -1.62 14.63
N GLN A 41 -2.01 -1.75 14.26
CA GLN A 41 -1.23 -0.67 13.63
C GLN A 41 -1.74 -0.36 12.22
N LEU A 42 -2.08 -1.38 11.44
CA LEU A 42 -2.55 -1.30 10.06
C LEU A 42 -4.04 -0.93 9.94
N LYS A 43 -4.77 -0.74 11.04
CA LYS A 43 -6.21 -0.45 11.00
C LYS A 43 -6.55 0.78 10.16
N VAL A 44 -5.81 1.88 10.33
CA VAL A 44 -6.05 3.13 9.58
C VAL A 44 -5.55 3.00 8.14
N PHE A 45 -4.42 2.30 7.94
CA PHE A 45 -3.91 1.96 6.62
C PHE A 45 -4.97 1.20 5.81
N GLY A 46 -5.53 0.12 6.36
CA GLY A 46 -6.54 -0.72 5.71
C GLY A 46 -7.79 0.04 5.31
N LYS A 47 -8.32 0.87 6.21
CA LYS A 47 -9.47 1.74 5.91
C LYS A 47 -9.18 2.72 4.77
N THR A 48 -7.93 3.14 4.61
CA THR A 48 -7.52 4.01 3.50
C THR A 48 -7.39 3.20 2.21
N TYR A 49 -6.81 1.99 2.29
CA TYR A 49 -6.67 1.09 1.15
C TYR A 49 -8.01 0.65 0.57
N LEU A 50 -9.02 0.39 1.40
CA LEU A 50 -10.38 0.06 0.93
C LEU A 50 -11.02 1.19 0.10
N LYS A 51 -10.68 2.45 0.39
CA LYS A 51 -11.14 3.60 -0.41
C LYS A 51 -10.44 3.71 -1.76
N CYS A 52 -9.46 2.85 -2.03
CA CYS A 52 -8.79 2.78 -3.31
C CYS A 52 -9.53 1.84 -4.30
N ALA A 53 -10.65 1.23 -3.87
CA ALA A 53 -11.46 0.29 -4.65
C ALA A 53 -10.67 -0.87 -5.31
N TRP A 54 -9.51 -1.22 -4.73
CA TRP A 54 -8.62 -2.26 -5.25
C TRP A 54 -8.83 -3.59 -4.53
N PHE A 55 -9.87 -4.32 -4.92
CA PHE A 55 -10.27 -5.57 -4.29
C PHE A 55 -10.63 -6.67 -5.29
N ASN A 56 -10.67 -7.90 -4.80
CA ASN A 56 -11.00 -9.11 -5.55
C ASN A 56 -12.40 -9.60 -5.19
N ALA A 57 -13.12 -10.14 -6.16
CA ALA A 57 -14.32 -10.92 -5.88
C ALA A 57 -13.94 -12.26 -5.22
N GLY A 58 -14.68 -12.67 -4.20
CA GLY A 58 -14.41 -13.91 -3.47
C GLY A 58 -13.06 -13.89 -2.77
N GLN A 59 -12.31 -15.00 -2.90
CA GLN A 59 -11.00 -15.18 -2.26
C GLN A 59 -9.81 -14.95 -3.20
N GLY A 60 -10.03 -14.28 -4.34
CA GLY A 60 -8.97 -13.94 -5.29
C GLY A 60 -7.85 -13.11 -4.66
N GLU A 61 -6.68 -13.14 -5.31
CA GLU A 61 -5.49 -12.39 -4.89
C GLU A 61 -4.85 -11.61 -6.06
N GLU A 62 -5.50 -11.62 -7.23
CA GLU A 62 -4.99 -10.99 -8.45
C GLU A 62 -4.72 -9.51 -8.21
N ARG A 63 -5.69 -8.81 -7.62
CA ARG A 63 -5.57 -7.39 -7.24
C ARG A 63 -4.97 -7.25 -5.86
N HIS A 64 -3.78 -6.65 -5.81
CA HIS A 64 -3.09 -6.39 -4.56
C HIS A 64 -2.19 -5.16 -4.65
N LEU A 65 -1.90 -4.55 -3.51
CA LEU A 65 -0.87 -3.51 -3.39
C LEU A 65 0.42 -4.13 -2.86
N ARG A 66 1.56 -3.78 -3.45
CA ARG A 66 2.88 -3.91 -2.82
C ARG A 66 3.38 -2.51 -2.45
N ILE A 67 3.71 -2.30 -1.19
CA ILE A 67 4.27 -1.04 -0.68
C ILE A 67 5.60 -1.30 0.04
N PHE A 68 6.60 -0.47 -0.23
CA PHE A 68 7.95 -0.58 0.33
C PHE A 68 8.65 0.77 0.41
N SER A 69 9.53 0.91 1.41
CA SER A 69 10.43 2.04 1.57
C SER A 69 11.78 1.78 0.89
N LEU A 70 12.45 2.87 0.52
CA LEU A 70 13.80 2.89 -0.01
C LEU A 70 14.62 3.88 0.82
N ASN A 71 15.84 3.48 1.13
CA ASN A 71 16.84 4.33 1.75
C ASN A 71 18.15 4.21 0.94
N PRO A 72 18.29 4.95 -0.17
CA PRO A 72 19.48 4.89 -1.01
C PRO A 72 20.72 5.52 -0.36
N SER A 73 20.60 6.49 0.55
CA SER A 73 21.75 7.05 1.29
C SER A 73 22.30 6.10 2.36
N ALA A 74 21.50 5.11 2.76
CA ALA A 74 21.79 4.12 3.80
C ALA A 74 21.98 4.71 5.22
N ASP A 75 21.33 5.83 5.51
CA ASP A 75 21.42 6.54 6.79
C ASP A 75 20.45 6.06 7.88
N GLY A 76 19.62 5.07 7.57
CA GLY A 76 18.56 4.53 8.43
C GLY A 76 17.16 5.12 8.23
N THR A 77 16.98 6.22 7.50
CA THR A 77 15.67 6.88 7.28
C THR A 77 15.07 6.61 5.90
N PRO A 78 13.75 6.35 5.79
CA PRO A 78 13.09 6.16 4.49
C PRO A 78 12.99 7.45 3.65
N GLU A 79 13.80 7.56 2.60
CA GLU A 79 13.77 8.70 1.66
C GLU A 79 12.65 8.59 0.60
N SER A 80 12.20 7.37 0.30
CA SER A 80 11.14 7.16 -0.67
C SER A 80 10.26 5.98 -0.31
N VAL A 81 8.96 6.10 -0.59
CA VAL A 81 8.02 4.98 -0.48
C VAL A 81 7.34 4.77 -1.83
N ARG A 82 7.39 3.53 -2.34
CA ARG A 82 6.78 3.13 -3.61
C ARG A 82 5.55 2.27 -3.37
N LEU A 83 4.52 2.51 -4.15
CA LEU A 83 3.26 1.78 -4.15
C LEU A 83 3.02 1.22 -5.56
N HIS A 84 2.92 -0.10 -5.66
CA HIS A 84 2.56 -0.79 -6.90
C HIS A 84 1.23 -1.50 -6.71
N PHE A 85 0.21 -1.08 -7.47
CA PHE A 85 -1.07 -1.76 -7.52
C PHE A 85 -1.00 -2.76 -8.67
N HIS A 86 -1.08 -4.04 -8.32
CA HIS A 86 -1.00 -5.16 -9.24
C HIS A 86 -2.38 -5.66 -9.62
N GLU A 87 -2.50 -6.15 -10.85
CA GLU A 87 -3.57 -7.02 -11.33
C GLU A 87 -2.91 -8.24 -11.98
N GLY A 88 -2.85 -9.34 -11.22
CA GLY A 88 -2.00 -10.49 -11.56
C GLY A 88 -0.52 -10.11 -11.52
N GLU A 89 0.21 -10.46 -12.58
CA GLU A 89 1.64 -10.16 -12.73
C GLU A 89 1.93 -8.73 -13.19
N VAL A 90 0.90 -7.98 -13.62
CA VAL A 90 1.06 -6.65 -14.19
C VAL A 90 0.87 -5.58 -13.11
N ILE A 91 1.73 -4.55 -13.12
CA ILE A 91 1.51 -3.35 -12.32
C ILE A 91 0.56 -2.44 -13.09
N ALA A 92 -0.71 -2.39 -12.67
CA ALA A 92 -1.73 -1.54 -13.26
C ALA A 92 -1.47 -0.06 -12.94
N TYR A 93 -1.13 0.26 -11.69
CA TYR A 93 -0.90 1.63 -11.23
C TYR A 93 0.35 1.74 -10.35
N LYS A 94 1.00 2.91 -10.44
CA LYS A 94 2.20 3.25 -9.65
C LYS A 94 2.00 4.57 -8.95
N ALA A 95 2.42 4.62 -7.70
CA ALA A 95 2.53 5.85 -6.93
C ALA A 95 3.84 5.86 -6.15
N ALA A 96 4.30 7.05 -5.81
CA ALA A 96 5.50 7.23 -4.99
C ALA A 96 5.36 8.47 -4.11
N ALA A 97 6.02 8.43 -2.97
CA ALA A 97 6.26 9.59 -2.13
C ALA A 97 7.77 9.70 -1.88
N HIS A 98 8.27 10.94 -1.83
CA HIS A 98 9.68 11.24 -1.59
C HIS A 98 9.81 12.28 -0.50
N ASP A 99 10.71 11.97 0.44
CA ASP A 99 11.31 12.88 1.40
C ASP A 99 12.66 13.33 0.79
N LEU A 100 12.73 14.56 0.30
CA LEU A 100 13.86 15.01 -0.54
C LEU A 100 15.02 15.60 0.27
N ASP A 101 14.73 16.16 1.43
CA ASP A 101 15.71 16.72 2.35
C ASP A 101 15.87 15.87 3.62
N ASN A 102 15.17 14.74 3.69
CA ASN A 102 15.25 13.73 4.74
C ASN A 102 14.88 14.28 6.12
N ASP A 103 13.88 15.17 6.15
CA ASP A 103 13.38 15.81 7.38
C ASP A 103 12.15 15.10 7.98
N GLY A 104 11.71 14.00 7.37
CA GLY A 104 10.50 13.25 7.69
C GLY A 104 9.23 13.78 6.99
N GLY A 105 9.37 14.85 6.21
CA GLY A 105 8.41 15.43 5.29
C GLY A 105 8.23 14.56 4.04
N LEU A 106 7.19 14.86 3.26
CA LEU A 106 6.99 14.22 1.95
C LEU A 106 6.70 15.33 0.94
N GLU A 107 7.73 15.80 0.26
CA GLU A 107 7.70 16.99 -0.59
C GLU A 107 7.05 16.64 -1.93
N VAL A 108 7.36 15.45 -2.46
CA VAL A 108 6.87 14.98 -3.74
C VAL A 108 5.96 13.79 -3.56
N ILE A 109 4.74 13.91 -4.08
CA ILE A 109 3.78 12.80 -4.17
C ILE A 109 3.43 12.62 -5.65
N LEU A 110 3.77 11.47 -6.19
CA LEU A 110 3.38 11.01 -7.52
C LEU A 110 2.22 10.02 -7.35
N SER A 111 1.10 10.30 -7.99
CA SER A 111 -0.10 9.46 -7.91
C SER A 111 -0.74 9.32 -9.29
N SER A 112 -0.98 8.09 -9.72
CA SER A 112 -1.94 7.78 -10.78
C SER A 112 -3.37 7.69 -10.23
N ASP A 113 -4.31 7.15 -10.99
CA ASP A 113 -5.67 6.78 -10.54
C ASP A 113 -5.62 5.58 -9.57
N VAL A 114 -5.14 5.82 -8.35
CA VAL A 114 -4.96 4.77 -7.34
C VAL A 114 -6.25 4.42 -6.64
N ASP A 115 -7.27 5.29 -6.69
CA ASP A 115 -8.61 4.95 -6.20
C ASP A 115 -9.56 4.35 -7.24
N ASN A 116 -9.05 4.19 -8.46
CA ASN A 116 -9.68 3.45 -9.55
C ASN A 116 -11.06 4.01 -9.89
N ASP A 117 -11.19 5.35 -9.83
CA ASP A 117 -12.40 6.11 -10.18
C ASP A 117 -12.39 6.60 -11.64
N GLY A 118 -11.31 6.33 -12.37
CA GLY A 118 -11.09 6.72 -13.75
C GLY A 118 -10.42 8.10 -13.91
N ARG A 119 -9.97 8.74 -12.83
CA ARG A 119 -9.45 10.12 -12.86
C ARG A 119 -8.25 10.28 -11.93
N SER A 120 -7.07 10.52 -12.49
CA SER A 120 -5.92 10.95 -11.69
C SER A 120 -6.07 12.39 -11.19
N ASN A 121 -6.30 12.57 -9.89
CA ASN A 121 -6.64 13.86 -9.29
C ASN A 121 -6.12 14.04 -7.85
N ARG A 122 -6.61 15.08 -7.15
CA ARG A 122 -6.18 15.43 -5.78
C ARG A 122 -6.57 14.36 -4.75
N THR A 123 -7.63 13.60 -5.00
CA THR A 123 -8.09 12.51 -4.14
C THR A 123 -7.06 11.39 -4.12
N ASP A 124 -6.55 10.98 -5.28
CA ASP A 124 -5.45 10.01 -5.40
C ASP A 124 -4.22 10.43 -4.60
N ARG A 125 -3.78 11.68 -4.81
CA ARG A 125 -2.64 12.23 -4.08
C ARG A 125 -2.86 12.12 -2.57
N SER A 126 -4.06 12.44 -2.10
CA SER A 126 -4.42 12.35 -0.68
C SER A 126 -4.43 10.91 -0.17
N ARG A 127 -4.85 9.94 -1.00
CA ARG A 127 -4.82 8.51 -0.68
C ARG A 127 -3.39 8.00 -0.57
N VAL A 128 -2.53 8.33 -1.54
CA VAL A 128 -1.10 7.96 -1.51
C VAL A 128 -0.44 8.52 -0.26
N THR A 129 -0.59 9.82 0.02
CA THR A 129 -0.03 10.43 1.24
C THR A 129 -0.51 9.73 2.52
N ALA A 130 -1.80 9.41 2.62
CA ALA A 130 -2.35 8.75 3.79
C ALA A 130 -1.83 7.31 3.95
N LEU A 131 -1.74 6.54 2.87
CA LEU A 131 -1.18 5.18 2.90
C LEU A 131 0.29 5.19 3.32
N VAL A 132 1.11 6.05 2.71
CA VAL A 132 2.54 6.18 3.02
C VAL A 132 2.75 6.54 4.48
N LYS A 133 2.05 7.57 4.98
CA LYS A 133 2.18 8.00 6.38
C LYS A 133 1.79 6.94 7.40
N GLN A 134 0.87 6.04 7.06
CA GLN A 134 0.50 4.93 7.96
C GLN A 134 1.45 3.75 7.82
N PHE A 135 1.95 3.48 6.61
CA PHE A 135 2.96 2.45 6.38
C PHE A 135 4.26 2.73 7.13
N LEU A 136 4.76 3.97 7.07
CA LEU A 136 5.99 4.37 7.78
C LEU A 136 5.88 4.25 9.32
N LYS A 137 4.67 4.22 9.88
CA LYS A 137 4.45 4.00 11.33
C LYS A 137 4.52 2.55 11.76
N VAL A 138 4.49 1.62 10.81
CA VAL A 138 4.65 0.19 11.10
C VAL A 138 6.10 -0.09 11.53
N ASP A 139 7.05 0.75 11.08
CA ASP A 139 8.47 0.69 11.46
C ASP A 139 9.07 -0.73 11.25
N TRP A 140 8.82 -1.27 10.05
CA TRP A 140 9.17 -2.63 9.64
C TRP A 140 10.06 -2.65 8.39
#